data_AF-A0A7D4ALY5-F1
#
_entry.id   AF-A0A7D4ALY5-F1
#
_cell.length_a   1.000
_cell.length_b   1.000
_cell.length_c   1.000
_cell.angle_alpha   90.00
_cell.angle_beta   90.00
_cell.angle_gamma   90.00
#
_symmetry.space_group_name_H-M   'P 1'
#
loop_
_entity.id
_entity.type
_entity.pdbx_description
1 polymer ?
#
loop_
_entity_poly.entity_id
_entity_poly.type
_entity_poly.pdbx_seq_one_letter_code
_entity_poly.pdbx_strand_id
1 'polypeptide(L)'
;MQWLTDMPGIGLKTASLVLLFNFRKPVLPVDAHVHRVMQRLGVLGPKVSVEKAHDVLLALLKPHLDPEGLFNFHKHNYWHGQQICFFQKPNCPRCPLKGFCSYYQEHYGPATPEALAATPTHWDAAAWGQLPH
;
A
#
# COMPACT_ATOMS: atom_id res chain seq x y z
N MET A 1 20.04 9.32 -4.46
CA MET A 1 18.78 10.08 -4.30
C MET A 1 18.96 11.53 -4.69
N GLN A 2 19.96 12.22 -4.12
CA GLN A 2 20.20 13.66 -4.32
C GLN A 2 20.10 14.13 -5.78
N TRP A 3 20.83 13.49 -6.71
CA TRP A 3 20.85 13.91 -8.12
C TRP A 3 19.46 13.93 -8.80
N LEU A 4 18.51 13.09 -8.35
CA LEU A 4 17.14 13.11 -8.84
C LEU A 4 16.35 14.25 -8.19
N THR A 5 16.47 14.41 -6.87
CA THR A 5 15.72 15.43 -6.12
C THR A 5 16.20 16.86 -6.37
N ASP A 6 17.41 17.04 -6.91
CA ASP A 6 17.93 18.33 -7.35
C ASP A 6 17.27 18.82 -8.65
N MET A 7 16.58 17.93 -9.38
CA MET A 7 15.86 18.29 -10.60
C MET A 7 14.54 19.00 -10.26
N PRO A 8 14.21 20.13 -10.91
CA PRO A 8 12.94 20.81 -10.72
C PRO A 8 11.74 19.86 -10.92
N GLY A 9 10.87 19.78 -9.91
CA GLY A 9 9.65 18.96 -9.96
C GLY A 9 9.82 17.50 -9.52
N ILE A 10 11.03 17.02 -9.21
CA ILE A 10 11.25 15.66 -8.71
C ILE A 10 11.32 15.66 -7.17
N GLY A 11 10.21 15.33 -6.53
CA GLY A 11 10.16 15.11 -5.08
C GLY A 11 10.61 13.71 -4.65
N LEU A 12 10.67 13.49 -3.33
CA LEU A 12 11.05 12.22 -2.69
C LEU A 12 10.32 11.00 -3.27
N LYS A 13 8.99 11.10 -3.47
CA LYS A 13 8.18 10.04 -4.07
C LYS A 13 8.67 9.68 -5.47
N THR A 14 8.77 10.67 -6.35
CA THR A 14 9.16 10.48 -7.75
C THR A 14 10.57 9.92 -7.84
N ALA A 15 11.52 10.47 -7.08
CA ALA A 15 12.88 9.94 -7.01
C ALA A 15 12.92 8.47 -6.53
N SER A 16 12.14 8.14 -5.49
CA SER A 16 12.06 6.77 -4.95
C SER A 16 11.45 5.79 -5.95
N LEU A 17 10.41 6.20 -6.67
CA LEU A 17 9.82 5.40 -7.76
C LEU A 17 10.86 5.11 -8.84
N VAL A 18 11.57 6.13 -9.32
CA VAL A 18 12.60 5.95 -10.36
C VAL A 18 13.67 4.97 -9.89
N LEU A 19 14.17 5.13 -8.67
CA LEU A 19 15.24 4.30 -8.10
C LEU A 19 14.79 2.85 -7.87
N LEU A 20 13.57 2.63 -7.40
CA LEU A 20 13.05 1.28 -7.16
C LEU A 20 12.70 0.58 -8.48
N PHE A 21 11.91 1.23 -9.34
CA PHE A 21 11.35 0.61 -10.53
C PHE A 21 12.39 0.39 -11.63
N ASN A 22 13.28 1.37 -11.86
CA ASN A 22 14.24 1.33 -12.97
C ASN A 22 15.63 0.85 -12.55
N PHE A 23 16.06 1.23 -11.34
CA PHE A 23 17.41 0.94 -10.86
C PHE A 23 17.49 -0.17 -9.81
N ARG A 24 16.34 -0.77 -9.44
CA ARG A 24 16.24 -1.86 -8.45
C ARG A 24 16.97 -1.53 -7.14
N LYS A 25 16.93 -0.27 -6.71
CA LYS A 25 17.51 0.16 -5.44
C LYS A 25 16.55 -0.18 -4.29
N PRO A 26 17.06 -0.56 -3.11
CA PRO A 26 16.24 -0.90 -1.94
C PRO A 26 15.70 0.38 -1.27
N VAL A 27 14.81 1.09 -1.96
CA VAL A 27 14.07 2.25 -1.45
C VAL A 27 12.58 1.96 -1.57
N LEU A 28 11.75 2.60 -0.73
CA LEU A 28 10.31 2.40 -0.79
C LEU A 28 9.58 3.72 -1.10
N PRO A 29 8.99 3.87 -2.29
CA PRO A 29 8.07 4.95 -2.55
C PRO A 29 6.76 4.73 -1.77
N VAL A 30 6.29 5.77 -1.09
CA VAL A 30 4.99 5.80 -0.45
C VAL A 30 4.19 6.92 -1.10
N ASP A 31 3.02 6.59 -1.61
CA ASP A 31 2.07 7.56 -2.12
C ASP A 31 0.81 7.59 -1.24
N ALA A 32 -0.20 8.39 -1.63
CA ALA A 32 -1.43 8.50 -0.87
C ALA A 32 -2.21 7.18 -0.75
N HIS A 33 -2.04 6.23 -1.68
CA HIS A 33 -2.67 4.92 -1.60
C HIS A 33 -1.95 4.05 -0.59
N VAL A 34 -0.63 3.88 -0.74
CA VAL A 34 0.18 3.09 0.20
C VAL A 34 0.06 3.66 1.61
N HIS A 35 0.20 4.98 1.77
CA HIS A 35 0.09 5.64 3.07
C HIS A 35 -1.24 5.37 3.76
N ARG A 36 -2.37 5.56 3.05
CA ARG A 36 -3.71 5.31 3.59
C ARG A 36 -3.92 3.84 3.95
N VAL A 37 -3.50 2.92 3.09
CA VAL A 37 -3.63 1.48 3.36
C VAL A 37 -2.85 1.13 4.61
N MET A 38 -1.59 1.55 4.72
CA MET A 38 -0.75 1.22 5.87
C MET A 38 -1.21 1.89 7.17
N GLN A 39 -1.81 3.08 7.12
CA GLN A 39 -2.47 3.69 8.29
C GLN A 39 -3.70 2.89 8.73
N ARG A 40 -4.57 2.49 7.79
CA ARG A 40 -5.78 1.72 8.11
C ARG A 40 -5.48 0.31 8.60
N LEU A 41 -4.40 -0.29 8.13
CA LEU A 41 -3.89 -1.57 8.65
C LEU A 41 -3.30 -1.44 10.07
N GLY A 42 -3.12 -0.22 10.58
CA GLY A 42 -2.52 0.02 11.90
C GLY A 42 -0.99 -0.08 11.92
N VAL A 43 -0.33 -0.21 10.76
CA VAL A 43 1.14 -0.28 10.67
C VAL A 43 1.75 1.11 10.80
N LEU A 44 1.12 2.12 10.20
CA LEU A 44 1.50 3.52 10.39
C LEU A 44 0.61 4.19 11.43
N GLY A 45 1.23 4.91 12.37
CA GLY A 45 0.48 5.73 13.32
C GLY A 45 -0.29 6.88 12.64
N PRO A 46 -1.37 7.38 13.28
CA PRO A 46 -2.26 8.39 12.68
C PRO A 46 -1.57 9.73 12.41
N LYS A 47 -0.45 10.01 13.08
CA LYS A 47 0.33 11.26 12.95
C LYS A 47 1.54 11.13 12.00
N VAL A 48 1.76 9.96 11.40
CA VAL A 48 2.88 9.78 10.46
C VAL A 48 2.52 10.42 9.13
N SER A 49 3.30 11.42 8.70
CA SER A 49 3.11 12.07 7.39
C SER A 49 3.50 11.13 6.25
N VAL A 50 3.06 11.45 5.02
CA VAL A 50 3.41 10.68 3.83
C VAL A 50 4.93 10.65 3.64
N GLU A 51 5.61 11.78 3.83
CA GLU A 51 7.07 11.90 3.71
C GLU A 51 7.79 11.00 4.70
N LYS A 52 7.39 11.03 5.98
CA LYS A 52 7.97 10.19 7.02
C LYS A 52 7.70 8.70 6.80
N ALA A 53 6.59 8.36 6.16
CA ALA A 53 6.21 6.96 5.93
C ALA A 53 7.19 6.23 5.01
N HIS A 54 7.90 6.93 4.10
CA HIS A 54 8.95 6.34 3.27
C HIS A 54 10.02 5.63 4.12
N ASP A 55 10.59 6.36 5.08
CA ASP A 55 11.67 5.85 5.93
C ASP A 55 11.17 4.82 6.93
N VAL A 56 9.99 5.06 7.53
CA VAL A 56 9.39 4.14 8.52
C VAL A 56 9.11 2.78 7.90
N LEU A 57 8.43 2.75 6.76
CA LEU A 57 8.09 1.49 6.09
C LEU A 57 9.33 0.83 5.47
N LEU A 58 10.27 1.61 4.92
CA LEU A 58 11.52 1.05 4.43
C LEU A 58 12.31 0.37 5.55
N ALA A 59 12.43 0.99 6.72
CA ALA A 59 13.12 0.42 7.88
C ALA A 59 12.46 -0.88 8.36
N LEU A 60 11.13 -0.96 8.32
CA LEU A 60 10.36 -2.15 8.67
C LEU A 60 10.54 -3.29 7.66
N LEU A 61 10.54 -2.98 6.36
CA LEU A 61 10.47 -3.99 5.30
C LEU A 61 11.85 -4.44 4.79
N LYS A 62 12.85 -3.56 4.76
CA LYS A 62 14.19 -3.86 4.22
C LYS A 62 14.89 -5.07 4.85
N PRO A 63 14.67 -5.47 6.13
CA PRO A 63 15.29 -6.67 6.69
C PRO A 63 14.69 -7.96 6.12
N HIS A 64 13.51 -7.89 5.50
CA HIS A 64 12.71 -9.03 5.07
C HIS A 64 12.51 -9.10 3.55
N LEU A 65 12.62 -7.95 2.87
CA LEU A 65 12.35 -7.82 1.43
C LEU A 65 13.54 -7.24 0.70
N ASP A 66 13.86 -7.85 -0.44
CA ASP A 66 14.80 -7.33 -1.41
C ASP A 66 14.13 -6.23 -2.29
N PRO A 67 14.84 -5.61 -3.24
CA PRO A 67 14.23 -4.60 -4.10
C PRO A 67 13.02 -5.08 -4.91
N GLU A 68 12.95 -6.36 -5.28
CA GLU A 68 11.78 -6.91 -5.99
C GLU A 68 10.58 -7.05 -5.04
N GLY A 69 10.81 -7.51 -3.81
CA GLY A 69 9.82 -7.54 -2.74
C GLY A 69 9.27 -6.14 -2.43
N LEU A 70 10.14 -5.13 -2.33
CA LEU A 70 9.72 -3.73 -2.12
C LEU A 70 8.91 -3.18 -3.31
N PHE A 71 9.30 -3.52 -4.54
CA PHE A 71 8.57 -3.17 -5.75
C PHE A 71 7.16 -3.76 -5.74
N ASN A 72 7.06 -5.06 -5.45
CA ASN A 72 5.79 -5.76 -5.36
C ASN A 72 4.95 -5.19 -4.20
N PHE A 73 5.53 -4.95 -3.04
CA PHE A 73 4.83 -4.33 -1.91
C PHE A 73 4.20 -2.99 -2.31
N HIS A 74 4.96 -2.11 -2.97
CA HIS A 74 4.42 -0.82 -3.44
C HIS A 74 3.26 -1.02 -4.42
N LYS A 75 3.45 -1.83 -5.47
CA LYS A 75 2.42 -2.08 -6.50
C LYS A 75 1.13 -2.64 -5.92
N HIS A 76 1.22 -3.67 -5.07
CA HIS A 76 0.04 -4.29 -4.47
C HIS A 76 -0.73 -3.30 -3.60
N ASN A 77 -0.05 -2.49 -2.77
CA ASN A 77 -0.71 -1.50 -1.94
C ASN A 77 -1.27 -0.32 -2.74
N TYR A 78 -0.58 0.10 -3.80
CA TYR A 78 -1.09 1.09 -4.75
C TYR A 78 -2.43 0.62 -5.36
N TRP A 79 -2.45 -0.58 -5.93
CA TRP A 79 -3.67 -1.15 -6.52
C TRP A 79 -4.76 -1.40 -5.49
N HIS A 80 -4.42 -1.94 -4.32
CA HIS A 80 -5.37 -2.15 -3.25
C HIS A 80 -6.03 -0.83 -2.83
N GLY A 81 -5.24 0.24 -2.71
CA GLY A 81 -5.75 1.58 -2.44
C GLY A 81 -6.57 2.17 -3.58
N GLN A 82 -6.34 1.78 -4.83
CA GLN A 82 -7.13 2.25 -5.98
C GLN A 82 -8.45 1.50 -6.15
N GLN A 83 -8.50 0.21 -5.79
CA GLN A 83 -9.61 -0.68 -6.18
C GLN A 83 -10.46 -1.16 -5.02
N ILE A 84 -9.94 -1.15 -3.79
CA ILE A 84 -10.62 -1.67 -2.59
C ILE A 84 -10.67 -0.62 -1.49
N CYS A 85 -9.50 -0.13 -1.09
CA CYS A 85 -9.33 0.73 0.08
C CYS A 85 -9.45 2.21 -0.33
N PHE A 86 -10.61 2.58 -0.87
CA PHE A 86 -10.91 3.95 -1.30
C PHE A 86 -10.85 4.97 -0.16
N PHE A 87 -10.67 6.25 -0.47
CA PHE A 87 -10.64 7.30 0.55
C PHE A 87 -11.97 7.36 1.32
N GLN A 88 -13.08 7.37 0.59
CA GLN A 88 -14.43 7.32 1.14
C GLN A 88 -15.05 5.96 0.86
N LYS A 89 -15.80 5.40 1.82
CA LYS A 89 -16.55 4.14 1.68
C LYS A 89 -15.70 2.99 1.10
N PRO A 90 -14.60 2.58 1.76
CA PRO A 90 -13.79 1.46 1.29
C PRO A 90 -14.63 0.17 1.18
N ASN A 91 -14.29 -0.69 0.22
CA ASN A 91 -14.96 -1.97 0.01
C ASN A 91 -14.45 -3.04 0.99
N CYS A 92 -14.57 -2.75 2.29
CA CYS A 92 -14.18 -3.61 3.40
C CYS A 92 -14.78 -5.03 3.32
N PRO A 93 -16.05 -5.25 2.93
CA PRO A 93 -16.61 -6.59 2.77
C PRO A 93 -15.90 -7.45 1.72
N ARG A 94 -15.21 -6.86 0.74
CA ARG A 94 -14.43 -7.61 -0.25
C ARG A 94 -12.91 -7.51 -0.04
N CYS A 95 -12.47 -6.85 1.03
CA CYS A 95 -11.05 -6.62 1.30
C CYS A 95 -10.37 -7.87 1.86
N PRO A 96 -9.27 -8.36 1.23
CA PRO A 96 -8.55 -9.53 1.73
C PRO A 96 -7.76 -9.29 3.01
N LEU A 97 -7.58 -8.03 3.41
CA LEU A 97 -6.83 -7.65 4.61
C LEU A 97 -7.73 -7.52 5.84
N LYS A 98 -9.05 -7.71 5.71
CA LYS A 98 -10.03 -7.42 6.78
C LYS A 98 -9.76 -8.16 8.09
N GLY A 99 -9.18 -9.36 8.02
CA GLY A 99 -8.90 -10.19 9.20
C GLY A 99 -7.90 -9.55 10.18
N PHE A 100 -7.01 -8.69 9.69
CA PHE A 100 -5.97 -8.03 10.50
C PHE A 100 -5.96 -6.50 10.35
N CYS A 101 -6.94 -5.93 9.65
CA CYS A 101 -7.02 -4.49 9.42
C CYS A 101 -7.65 -3.77 10.62
N SER A 102 -6.89 -2.91 11.29
CA SER A 102 -7.39 -2.12 12.43
C SER A 102 -8.63 -1.28 12.09
N TYR A 103 -8.65 -0.63 10.93
CA TYR A 103 -9.82 0.12 10.46
C TYR A 103 -11.06 -0.78 10.31
N TYR A 104 -10.90 -2.01 9.80
CA TYR A 104 -12.03 -2.93 9.70
C TYR A 104 -12.56 -3.28 11.09
N GLN A 105 -11.67 -3.64 12.01
CA GLN A 105 -12.03 -4.03 13.37
C GLN A 105 -12.74 -2.90 14.13
N GLU A 106 -12.30 -1.65 13.95
CA GLU A 106 -12.91 -0.47 14.56
C GLU A 106 -14.33 -0.20 14.04
N HIS A 107 -14.58 -0.39 12.74
CA HIS A 107 -15.84 -0.01 12.10
C HIS A 107 -16.86 -1.16 11.93
N TYR A 108 -16.40 -2.42 11.88
CA TYR A 108 -17.21 -3.61 11.61
C TYR A 108 -17.11 -4.67 12.72
N GLY A 109 -16.21 -4.49 13.70
CA GLY A 109 -15.85 -5.52 14.67
C GLY A 109 -14.89 -6.57 14.09
N PRO A 110 -14.52 -7.59 14.88
CA PRO A 110 -13.69 -8.70 14.41
C PRO A 110 -14.34 -9.40 13.20
N ALA A 111 -13.55 -9.70 12.17
CA ALA A 111 -14.05 -10.41 11.00
C ALA A 111 -14.51 -11.82 11.41
N THR A 112 -15.79 -12.14 11.18
CA THR A 112 -16.32 -13.48 11.45
C THR A 112 -15.74 -14.50 10.46
N PRO A 113 -15.75 -15.81 10.78
CA PRO A 113 -15.34 -16.85 9.84
C PRO A 113 -16.08 -16.76 8.50
N GLU A 114 -17.37 -16.43 8.51
CA GLU A 114 -18.20 -16.27 7.30
C GLU A 114 -17.73 -15.06 6.49
N ALA A 115 -17.43 -13.93 7.15
CA ALA A 115 -16.93 -12.73 6.48
C ALA A 115 -15.54 -12.95 5.87
N LEU A 116 -14.69 -13.75 6.50
CA LEU A 116 -13.39 -14.15 5.96
C LEU A 116 -13.56 -15.09 4.77
N ALA A 117 -14.41 -16.11 4.87
CA ALA A 117 -14.70 -17.05 3.79
C ALA A 117 -15.33 -16.38 2.56
N ALA A 118 -16.09 -15.31 2.73
CA ALA A 118 -16.68 -14.52 1.64
C ALA A 118 -15.67 -13.62 0.91
N THR A 119 -14.40 -13.58 1.34
CA THR A 119 -13.36 -12.78 0.69
C THR A 119 -13.01 -13.39 -0.68
N PRO A 120 -12.98 -12.60 -1.76
CA PRO A 120 -12.53 -13.10 -3.07
C PRO A 120 -11.11 -13.66 -3.01
N THR A 121 -10.92 -14.88 -3.52
CA THR A 121 -9.61 -15.57 -3.55
C THR A 121 -8.84 -15.34 -4.85
N HIS A 122 -9.49 -14.75 -5.86
CA HIS A 122 -8.92 -14.45 -7.16
C HIS A 122 -9.42 -13.09 -7.65
N TRP A 123 -8.66 -12.49 -8.56
CA TRP A 123 -9.09 -11.26 -9.23
C TRP A 123 -10.23 -11.57 -10.19
N ASP A 124 -11.36 -10.90 -9.98
CA ASP A 124 -12.53 -10.98 -10.84
C ASP A 124 -12.59 -9.74 -11.75
N ALA A 125 -12.09 -9.87 -12.98
CA ALA A 125 -12.03 -8.74 -13.91
C ALA A 125 -13.42 -8.16 -14.26
N ALA A 126 -14.49 -8.95 -14.14
CA ALA A 126 -15.85 -8.45 -14.36
C ALA A 126 -16.32 -7.56 -13.19
N ALA A 127 -15.93 -7.90 -11.97
CA ALA A 127 -16.32 -7.13 -10.78
C ALA A 127 -15.39 -5.95 -10.45
N TRP A 128 -14.11 -6.03 -10.82
CA TRP A 128 -13.08 -5.05 -10.45
C TRP A 128 -12.45 -4.30 -11.64
N GLY A 129 -12.90 -4.59 -12.86
CA GLY A 129 -12.27 -4.11 -14.08
C GLY A 129 -11.01 -4.90 -14.45
N GLN A 130 -10.51 -4.67 -15.66
CA GLN A 130 -9.23 -5.24 -16.08
C GLN A 130 -8.09 -4.60 -15.28
N LEU A 131 -7.15 -5.43 -14.83
CA LEU A 131 -5.87 -4.91 -14.36
C LEU A 131 -5.23 -4.14 -15.52
N PRO A 132 -4.64 -2.96 -15.28
CA PRO A 132 -4.12 -2.12 -16.36
C PRO A 132 -2.86 -2.69 -17.06
N HIS A 133 -2.56 -3.98 -16.91
CA HIS A 133 -1.49 -4.73 -17.58
C HIS A 133 -1.63 -6.22 -17.33
#